data_AF-A0A2S7L099-F1
#
_entry.id   AF-A0A2S7L099-F1
#
_cell.length_a   1.000
_cell.length_b   1.000
_cell.length_c   1.000
_cell.angle_alpha   90.00
_cell.angle_beta   90.00
_cell.angle_gamma   90.00
#
_symmetry.space_group_name_H-M   'P 1'
#
loop_
_entity.id
_entity.type
_entity.pdbx_description
1 polymer ?
#
loop_
_entity_poly.entity_id
_entity_poly.type
_entity_poly.pdbx_seq_one_letter_code
_entity_poly.pdbx_strand_id
1 'polypeptide(L)'
;MKDDGFKNKTTGQLKASLRAIKMITIALISVITLLLSMAIYGMVTKEDTGTSVALFVVGISCGGILPLQFMLMKRIKSELASR
;
A
#
# COMPACT_ATOMS: atom_id res chain seq x y z
N MET A 1 15.14 0.19 -16.11
CA MET A 1 14.11 -0.45 -16.96
C MET A 1 13.05 0.57 -17.32
N LYS A 2 12.62 0.50 -18.58
CA LYS A 2 11.89 1.52 -19.34
C LYS A 2 10.40 1.49 -18.98
N ASP A 3 9.88 2.57 -18.41
CA ASP A 3 8.49 2.66 -17.92
C ASP A 3 7.67 3.57 -18.84
N ASP A 4 7.41 3.10 -20.07
CA ASP A 4 6.54 3.79 -21.04
C ASP A 4 5.05 3.41 -20.84
N GLY A 5 4.68 2.79 -19.71
CA GLY A 5 3.32 2.30 -19.45
C GLY A 5 2.30 3.40 -19.14
N PHE A 6 2.75 4.55 -18.64
CA PHE A 6 1.88 5.69 -18.34
C PHE A 6 1.72 6.65 -19.52
N LYS A 7 2.75 6.74 -20.39
CA LYS A 7 2.75 7.58 -21.58
C LYS A 7 1.59 7.32 -22.54
N ASN A 8 1.09 6.08 -22.58
CA ASN A 8 0.02 5.66 -23.48
C ASN A 8 -1.38 5.67 -22.83
N LYS A 9 -1.51 6.01 -21.54
CA LYS A 9 -2.81 6.08 -20.85
C LYS A 9 -3.43 7.46 -20.98
N THR A 10 -4.73 7.50 -21.26
CA THR A 10 -5.50 8.75 -21.29
C THR A 10 -5.58 9.39 -19.90
N THR A 11 -5.70 10.72 -19.83
CA THR A 11 -5.81 11.52 -18.60
C THR A 11 -6.86 10.97 -17.62
N GLY A 12 -7.97 10.44 -18.14
CA GLY A 12 -9.01 9.77 -17.35
C GLY A 12 -8.55 8.46 -16.70
N GLN A 13 -7.82 7.61 -17.43
CA GLN A 13 -7.26 6.37 -16.89
C GLN A 13 -6.17 6.64 -15.84
N LEU A 14 -5.38 7.70 -16.03
CA LEU A 14 -4.37 8.11 -15.06
C LEU A 14 -5.02 8.56 -13.75
N LYS A 15 -6.08 9.38 -13.83
CA LYS A 15 -6.85 9.85 -12.67
C LYS A 15 -7.57 8.70 -11.94
N ALA A 16 -8.12 7.74 -12.69
CA ALA A 16 -8.70 6.52 -12.13
C ALA A 16 -7.65 5.66 -11.42
N SER A 17 -6.46 5.48 -12.03
CA SER A 17 -5.34 4.75 -11.43
C SER A 17 -4.87 5.41 -10.13
N LEU A 18 -4.84 6.75 -10.10
CA LEU A 18 -4.46 7.53 -8.92
C LEU A 18 -5.49 7.37 -7.77
N ARG A 19 -6.79 7.27 -8.11
CA ARG A 19 -7.87 6.99 -7.14
C ARG A 19 -7.79 5.56 -6.61
N ALA A 20 -7.49 4.59 -7.48
CA ALA A 20 -7.31 3.19 -7.11
C ALA A 20 -6.13 3.02 -6.14
N ILE A 21 -4.96 3.61 -6.43
CA ILE A 21 -3.80 3.58 -5.52
C ILE A 21 -4.16 4.18 -4.16
N LYS A 22 -4.89 5.30 -4.14
CA LYS A 22 -5.34 5.93 -2.89
C LYS A 22 -6.28 5.02 -2.08
N MET A 23 -7.20 4.31 -2.73
CA MET A 23 -8.08 3.35 -2.07
C MET A 23 -7.32 2.14 -1.54
N ILE A 24 -6.38 1.59 -2.31
CA ILE A 24 -5.52 0.48 -1.89
C ILE A 24 -4.71 0.89 -0.66
N THR A 25 -4.17 2.11 -0.63
CA THR A 25 -3.46 2.64 0.55
C THR A 25 -4.35 2.70 1.79
N ILE A 26 -5.60 3.17 1.66
CA ILE A 26 -6.56 3.21 2.79
C ILE A 26 -6.89 1.79 3.27
N ALA A 27 -7.14 0.87 2.34
CA ALA A 27 -7.39 -0.54 2.66
C ALA A 27 -6.18 -1.16 3.38
N LEU A 28 -4.96 -0.89 2.90
CA LEU A 28 -3.73 -1.38 3.53
C LEU A 28 -3.60 -0.88 4.97
N ILE A 29 -3.87 0.40 5.22
CA ILE A 29 -3.86 0.98 6.57
C ILE A 29 -4.90 0.30 7.46
N SER A 30 -6.11 0.05 6.96
CA SER A 30 -7.16 -0.63 7.74
C SER A 30 -6.74 -2.05 8.14
N VAL A 31 -6.14 -2.80 7.21
CA VAL A 31 -5.64 -4.16 7.46
C VAL A 31 -4.50 -4.14 8.48
N ILE A 32 -3.53 -3.22 8.35
CA ILE A 32 -2.44 -3.06 9.32
C ILE A 32 -2.99 -2.74 10.72
N THR A 33 -4.03 -1.89 10.81
CA THR A 33 -4.64 -1.51 12.09
C THR A 33 -5.33 -2.71 12.76
N LEU A 34 -6.06 -3.52 11.98
CA LEU A 34 -6.67 -4.77 12.45
C LEU A 34 -5.63 -5.82 12.86
N LEU A 35 -4.55 -5.93 12.10
CA LEU A 35 -3.44 -6.83 12.42
C LEU A 35 -2.73 -6.43 13.72
N LEU A 36 -2.51 -5.14 13.94
CA LEU A 36 -1.94 -4.61 15.18
C LEU A 36 -2.84 -4.89 16.38
N SER A 37 -4.14 -4.65 16.27
CA SER A 37 -5.07 -4.95 17.37
C SER A 37 -5.14 -6.45 17.67
N MET A 38 -5.14 -7.32 16.66
CA MET A 38 -5.04 -8.77 16.85
C MET A 38 -3.71 -9.22 17.45
N ALA A 39 -2.59 -8.64 17.00
CA ALA A 39 -1.27 -8.98 17.52
C ALA A 39 -1.13 -8.57 19.00
N ILE A 40 -1.60 -7.37 19.36
CA ILE A 40 -1.64 -6.92 20.76
C ILE A 40 -2.54 -7.85 21.58
N TYR A 41 -3.71 -8.21 21.06
CA TYR A 41 -4.63 -9.14 21.73
C TYR A 41 -3.98 -10.51 21.98
N GLY A 42 -3.39 -11.13 20.95
CA GLY A 42 -2.70 -12.42 21.08
C GLY A 42 -1.51 -12.38 22.04
N MET A 43 -0.77 -11.27 22.05
CA MET A 43 0.33 -11.05 22.99
C MET A 43 -0.15 -10.92 24.44
N VAL A 44 -1.30 -10.29 24.65
CA VAL A 44 -1.95 -10.16 25.97
C VAL A 44 -2.58 -11.49 26.42
N THR A 45 -3.19 -12.27 25.52
CA THR A 45 -3.79 -13.57 25.85
C THR A 45 -2.79 -14.73 25.95
N LYS A 46 -1.48 -14.47 25.76
CA LYS A 46 -0.40 -15.48 25.71
C LYS A 46 -0.64 -16.60 24.69
N GLU A 47 -1.44 -16.34 23.65
CA GLU A 47 -1.59 -17.27 22.53
C GLU A 47 -0.42 -17.09 21.55
N ASP A 48 0.17 -18.22 21.15
CA ASP A 48 1.19 -18.41 20.13
C ASP A 48 1.94 -17.15 19.66
N THR A 49 3.10 -16.91 20.29
CA THR A 49 4.06 -15.86 19.90
C THR A 49 4.48 -15.94 18.42
N GLY A 50 4.43 -17.13 17.81
CA GLY A 50 4.68 -17.34 16.39
C GLY A 50 3.68 -16.60 15.48
N THR A 51 2.41 -16.58 15.84
CA THR A 51 1.37 -15.86 15.08
C THR A 51 1.61 -14.36 15.12
N SER A 52 1.92 -13.80 16.30
CA SER A 52 2.21 -12.38 16.46
C SER A 52 3.44 -11.93 15.64
N VAL A 53 4.50 -12.75 15.60
CA VAL A 53 5.69 -12.48 14.77
C VAL A 53 5.36 -12.55 13.28
N ALA A 54 4.56 -13.53 12.85
CA ALA A 54 4.12 -13.63 11.45
C ALA A 54 3.32 -12.39 11.01
N LEU A 55 2.40 -11.91 11.85
CA LEU A 55 1.63 -10.69 11.56
C LEU A 55 2.52 -9.44 11.50
N PHE A 56 3.56 -9.37 12.34
CA PHE A 56 4.53 -8.27 12.31
C PHE A 56 5.35 -8.25 11.01
N VAL A 57 5.81 -9.41 10.54
CA VAL A 57 6.55 -9.54 9.26
C VAL A 57 5.66 -9.12 8.08
N VAL A 58 4.39 -9.52 8.08
CA VAL A 58 3.41 -9.07 7.07
C VAL A 58 3.20 -7.55 7.12
N GLY A 59 3.15 -6.98 8.32
CA GLY A 59 3.08 -5.53 8.52
C GLY A 59 4.27 -4.78 7.91
N ILE A 60 5.50 -5.26 8.17
CA ILE A 60 6.74 -4.68 7.57
C ILE A 60 6.74 -4.82 6.06
N SER A 61 6.34 -5.98 5.52
CA SER A 61 6.24 -6.21 4.08
C SER A 61 5.24 -5.24 3.43
N CYS A 62 4.06 -5.04 4.04
CA CYS A 62 3.10 -4.02 3.60
C CYS A 62 3.64 -2.59 3.71
N GLY A 63 4.47 -2.31 4.72
CA GLY A 63 5.17 -1.03 4.87
C GLY A 63 6.07 -0.73 3.67
N GLY A 64 6.77 -1.74 3.12
CA GLY A 64 7.60 -1.61 1.92
C GLY A 64 6.84 -1.33 0.62
N ILE A 65 5.56 -1.69 0.57
CA ILE A 65 4.67 -1.42 -0.57
C ILE A 65 4.22 0.06 -0.57
N LEU A 66 4.20 0.72 0.59
CA LEU A 66 3.76 2.12 0.74
C LEU A 66 4.65 3.14 0.01
N PRO A 67 6.00 3.09 0.09
CA PRO A 67 6.89 3.93 -0.72
C PRO A 67 6.69 3.71 -2.22
N LEU A 68 6.46 2.46 -2.65
CA LEU A 68 6.21 2.08 -4.04
C LEU A 68 4.91 2.73 -4.55
N GLN A 69 3.84 2.65 -3.75
CA GLN A 69 2.56 3.31 -4.02
C GLN A 69 2.71 4.83 -4.11
N PHE A 70 3.55 5.44 -3.27
CA PHE A 70 3.81 6.88 -3.29
C PHE A 70 4.63 7.32 -4.51
N MET A 71 5.63 6.53 -4.91
CA MET A 71 6.42 6.78 -6.11
C MET A 71 5.57 6.68 -7.38
N LEU A 72 4.70 5.67 -7.47
CA LEU A 72 3.71 5.53 -8.55
C LEU A 72 2.78 6.74 -8.61
N MET A 73 2.28 7.22 -7.47
CA MET A 73 1.41 8.41 -7.40
C MET A 73 2.13 9.68 -7.88
N LYS A 74 3.40 9.87 -7.49
CA LYS A 74 4.24 10.99 -7.96
C LYS A 74 4.47 10.91 -9.48
N ARG A 75 4.81 9.72 -9.99
CA ARG A 75 5.04 9.52 -11.43
C ARG A 75 3.79 9.82 -12.24
N ILE A 76 2.62 9.33 -11.79
CA ILE A 76 1.32 9.64 -12.40
C ILE A 76 1.02 11.14 -12.36
N LYS A 77 1.25 11.83 -11.23
CA LYS A 77 1.06 13.29 -11.17
C LYS A 77 2.00 14.04 -12.12
N SER A 78 3.25 13.61 -12.23
CA SER A 78 4.24 14.23 -13.13
C SER A 78 3.84 14.07 -14.59
N GLU A 79 3.37 12.88 -14.98
CA GLU A 79 2.81 12.62 -16.32
C GLU A 79 1.55 13.47 -16.58
N LEU A 80 0.67 13.62 -15.59
CA LEU A 80 -0.54 14.42 -15.70
C LEU A 80 -0.26 15.93 -15.81
N ALA A 81 0.80 16.42 -15.17
CA ALA A 81 1.21 17.83 -15.21
C ALA A 81 2.02 18.18 -16.48
N SER A 82 2.65 17.18 -17.10
CA SER A 82 3.39 17.33 -18.35
C SER A 82 2.47 17.32 -19.59
N ARG A 83 1.17 17.02 -19.43
CA ARG A 83 0.16 17.02 -20.49
C ARG A 83 -0.85 18.15 -20.28
#